data_AF-A0A7S1AQW5-F1
#
_entry.id   AF-A0A7S1AQW5-F1
#
_cell.length_a   1.000
_cell.length_b   1.000
_cell.length_c   1.000
_cell.angle_alpha   90.00
_cell.angle_beta   90.00
_cell.angle_gamma   90.00
#
_symmetry.space_group_name_H-M   'P 1'
#
loop_
_entity.id
_entity.type
_entity.pdbx_description
1 polymer ?
#
loop_
_entity_poly.entity_id
_entity_poly.type
_entity_poly.pdbx_seq_one_letter_code
_entity_poly.pdbx_strand_id
1 'polypeptide(L)'
;MLAGAGVNAAVAGFTSHKQRALQSLWSMLLGLVPSASPVFGSLHDEAFVTRVRGQGGMPIFVEPPHGMFHSWEKDPGYGPWFKRNKSKSAALVALSRKPACLALLDKLFEITQMQKLEPGTDTLKRLFAVKTLDTLASIAEAHGAPVLPNPRGVQISTEERELLSIVANEMRRCWFVDSSEALAAQSYGERAAAPIGHLLQRLLTGTAEVDSRFAVLSCHDKSLFALSCLLGFDLVKCGFAGHLVFELHSASDKQDPPGDQVIRMYYNPDPFGGAGWGVPVIPPLRTLERVPPWTDLDTGDFSLAALVAHCSAVSASLPTHDVIRAKL
;
A
#
# COMPACT_ATOMS: atom_id res chain seq x y z
N MET A 1 36.29 2.95 -2.31
CA MET A 1 35.58 4.14 -1.81
C MET A 1 35.13 4.97 -3.01
N LEU A 2 33.91 4.76 -3.49
CA LEU A 2 33.22 5.69 -4.39
C LEU A 2 32.09 6.32 -3.58
N ALA A 3 32.43 7.37 -2.85
CA ALA A 3 31.44 8.24 -2.24
C ALA A 3 30.92 9.18 -3.34
N GLY A 4 29.59 9.28 -3.50
CA GLY A 4 28.98 10.58 -3.80
C GLY A 4 28.59 10.94 -5.23
N ALA A 5 28.11 10.02 -6.07
CA ALA A 5 27.30 10.45 -7.21
C ALA A 5 26.06 9.56 -7.28
N GLY A 6 24.90 10.02 -6.81
CA GLY A 6 23.64 9.30 -7.01
C GLY A 6 23.29 9.17 -8.50
N VAL A 7 22.26 8.39 -8.82
CA VAL A 7 21.60 8.50 -10.13
C VAL A 7 20.80 9.80 -10.12
N ASN A 8 21.15 10.78 -10.97
CA ASN A 8 20.33 11.96 -11.16
C ASN A 8 19.37 11.73 -12.33
N ALA A 9 18.07 11.65 -12.05
CA ALA A 9 17.03 11.44 -13.05
C ALA A 9 15.79 12.22 -12.66
N ALA A 10 15.26 13.06 -13.57
CA ALA A 10 14.05 13.84 -13.29
C ALA A 10 12.86 12.95 -12.86
N VAL A 11 12.77 11.75 -13.44
CA VAL A 11 11.77 10.72 -13.13
C VAL A 11 12.48 9.40 -12.81
N ALA A 12 12.08 8.76 -11.71
CA ALA A 12 12.57 7.44 -11.32
C ALA A 12 11.42 6.51 -10.89
N GLY A 13 11.55 5.22 -11.21
CA GLY A 13 10.59 4.19 -10.83
C GLY A 13 11.22 3.14 -9.94
N PHE A 14 10.48 2.68 -8.93
CA PHE A 14 10.82 1.56 -8.05
C PHE A 14 9.68 0.56 -8.11
N THR A 15 9.98 -0.72 -8.33
CA THR A 15 8.92 -1.74 -8.46
C THR A 15 9.30 -3.04 -7.79
N SER A 16 8.27 -3.78 -7.37
CA SER A 16 8.45 -5.18 -7.01
C SER A 16 8.92 -6.02 -8.20
N HIS A 17 9.57 -7.16 -7.94
CA HIS A 17 9.93 -8.16 -8.96
C HIS A 17 8.74 -8.82 -9.66
N LYS A 18 7.50 -8.40 -9.40
CA LYS A 18 6.29 -8.99 -9.99
C LYS A 18 6.00 -8.30 -11.33
N GLN A 19 5.82 -9.10 -12.39
CA GLN A 19 5.50 -8.62 -13.74
C GLN A 19 4.37 -7.58 -13.78
N ARG A 20 3.26 -7.82 -13.06
CA ARG A 20 2.12 -6.89 -13.01
C ARG A 20 2.46 -5.50 -12.47
N ALA A 21 3.35 -5.41 -11.47
CA ALA A 21 3.76 -4.12 -10.89
C ALA A 21 4.72 -3.39 -11.84
N LEU A 22 5.63 -4.15 -12.46
CA LEU A 22 6.55 -3.65 -13.48
C LEU A 22 5.79 -3.09 -14.69
N GLN A 23 4.83 -3.84 -15.23
CA GLN A 23 4.02 -3.41 -16.37
C GLN A 23 3.12 -2.22 -16.03
N SER A 24 2.60 -2.15 -14.80
CA SER A 24 1.82 -0.99 -14.34
C SER A 24 2.68 0.27 -14.29
N LEU A 25 3.89 0.16 -13.73
CA LEU A 25 4.85 1.26 -13.69
C LEU A 25 5.26 1.70 -15.08
N TRP A 26 5.61 0.73 -15.95
CA TRP A 26 5.97 1.01 -17.32
C TRP A 26 4.85 1.75 -18.07
N SER A 27 3.61 1.25 -17.97
CA SER A 27 2.45 1.86 -18.64
C SER A 27 2.19 3.28 -18.14
N MET A 28 2.25 3.49 -16.82
CA MET A 28 2.08 4.82 -16.21
C MET A 28 3.17 5.80 -16.69
N LEU A 29 4.43 5.35 -16.70
CA LEU A 29 5.55 6.20 -17.10
C LEU A 29 5.54 6.51 -18.60
N LEU A 30 5.08 5.59 -19.46
CA LEU A 30 4.83 5.87 -20.87
C LEU A 30 3.73 6.94 -21.05
N GLY A 31 2.72 6.94 -20.18
CA GLY A 31 1.69 8.00 -20.17
C GLY A 31 2.25 9.35 -19.71
N LEU A 32 3.17 9.36 -18.74
CA LEU A 32 3.75 10.57 -18.17
C LEU A 32 4.81 11.20 -19.09
N VAL A 33 5.72 10.39 -19.65
CA VAL A 33 6.81 10.83 -20.54
C VAL A 33 6.89 9.90 -21.75
N PRO A 34 6.02 10.07 -22.77
CA PRO A 34 5.91 9.13 -23.89
C PRO A 34 7.20 8.92 -24.71
N SER A 35 8.07 9.92 -24.73
CA SER A 35 9.34 9.88 -25.47
C SER A 35 10.51 9.30 -24.68
N ALA A 36 10.34 9.03 -23.38
CA ALA A 36 11.42 8.48 -22.55
C ALA A 36 11.46 6.95 -22.67
N SER A 37 12.66 6.41 -22.87
CA SER A 37 12.88 4.96 -22.83
C SER A 37 13.08 4.50 -21.39
N PRO A 38 12.22 3.61 -20.86
CA PRO A 38 12.43 3.02 -19.54
C PRO A 38 13.59 2.04 -19.58
N VAL A 39 14.42 2.07 -18.54
CA VAL A 39 15.60 1.21 -18.42
C VAL A 39 15.50 0.44 -17.12
N PHE A 40 15.42 -0.89 -17.21
CA PHE A 40 15.20 -1.78 -16.06
C PHE A 40 16.52 -2.31 -15.51
N GLY A 41 16.63 -2.38 -14.18
CA GLY A 41 17.76 -3.01 -13.52
C GLY A 41 17.66 -2.94 -12.00
N SER A 42 18.70 -3.44 -11.34
CA SER A 42 18.83 -3.37 -9.89
C SER A 42 19.59 -2.11 -9.49
N LEU A 43 19.21 -1.47 -8.38
CA LEU A 43 19.99 -0.38 -7.80
C LEU A 43 21.38 -0.86 -7.33
N HIS A 44 21.52 -2.16 -7.03
CA HIS A 44 22.80 -2.77 -6.63
C HIS A 44 23.65 -3.26 -7.80
N ASP A 45 23.19 -3.09 -9.04
CA ASP A 45 23.96 -3.44 -10.23
C ASP A 45 24.77 -2.21 -10.68
N GLU A 46 26.07 -2.21 -10.39
CA GLU A 46 26.97 -1.11 -10.75
C GLU A 46 27.01 -0.85 -12.27
N ALA A 47 26.90 -1.89 -13.09
CA ALA A 47 26.88 -1.75 -14.54
C ALA A 47 25.59 -1.06 -15.00
N PHE A 48 24.46 -1.40 -14.39
CA PHE A 48 23.18 -0.73 -14.61
C PHE A 48 23.24 0.75 -14.21
N VAL A 49 23.68 1.04 -12.99
CA VAL A 49 23.77 2.40 -12.45
C VAL A 49 24.69 3.27 -13.32
N THR A 50 25.84 2.73 -13.72
CA THR A 50 26.77 3.42 -14.63
C THR A 50 26.13 3.71 -15.99
N ARG A 51 25.37 2.75 -16.55
CA ARG A 51 24.65 2.92 -17.81
C ARG A 51 23.61 4.04 -17.73
N VAL A 52 22.80 4.07 -16.67
CA VAL A 52 21.77 5.11 -16.49
C VAL A 52 22.40 6.50 -16.39
N ARG A 53 23.52 6.63 -15.67
CA ARG A 53 24.26 7.90 -15.56
C ARG A 53 24.83 8.39 -16.90
N GLY A 54 25.28 7.48 -17.78
CA GLY A 54 25.98 7.83 -19.02
C GLY A 54 25.11 7.91 -20.28
N GLN A 55 24.02 7.15 -20.36
CA GLN A 55 23.24 6.97 -21.60
C GLN A 55 21.83 7.57 -21.54
N GLY A 56 21.40 8.08 -20.37
CA GLY A 56 20.07 8.60 -20.15
C GLY A 56 18.98 7.52 -20.15
N GLY A 57 17.73 7.95 -20.19
CA GLY A 57 16.55 7.09 -20.01
C GLY A 57 15.97 7.19 -18.60
N MET A 58 14.82 6.55 -18.41
CA MET A 58 14.06 6.62 -17.17
C MET A 58 14.31 5.34 -16.36
N PRO A 59 15.08 5.40 -15.27
CA PRO A 59 15.44 4.22 -14.51
C PRO A 59 14.23 3.61 -13.81
N ILE A 60 14.06 2.30 -13.97
CA ILE A 60 13.12 1.48 -13.21
C ILE A 60 13.94 0.47 -12.42
N PHE A 61 14.03 0.72 -11.12
CA PHE A 61 14.71 -0.13 -10.16
C PHE A 61 13.78 -1.28 -9.74
N VAL A 62 14.20 -2.50 -10.04
CA VAL A 62 13.46 -3.72 -9.72
C VAL A 62 14.08 -4.38 -8.49
N GLU A 63 13.31 -4.51 -7.41
CA GLU A 63 13.80 -5.17 -6.19
C GLU A 63 14.02 -6.68 -6.42
N PRO A 64 14.84 -7.36 -5.59
CA PRO A 64 14.89 -8.82 -5.56
C PRO A 64 13.62 -9.45 -4.94
N PRO A 65 13.40 -10.76 -5.12
CA PRO A 65 12.32 -11.48 -4.46
C PRO A 65 12.26 -11.28 -2.94
N HIS A 66 11.07 -10.94 -2.44
CA HIS A 66 10.82 -10.57 -1.04
C HIS A 66 11.74 -9.43 -0.55
N GLY A 67 11.79 -8.36 -1.36
CA GLY A 67 12.46 -7.10 -1.06
C GLY A 67 11.61 -6.17 -0.20
N MET A 68 11.81 -4.86 -0.35
CA MET A 68 11.15 -3.81 0.44
C MET A 68 9.62 -3.87 0.38
N PHE A 69 9.02 -4.25 -0.75
CA PHE A 69 7.57 -4.26 -0.92
C PHE A 69 6.89 -5.51 -0.34
N HIS A 70 7.66 -6.43 0.24
CA HIS A 70 7.19 -7.72 0.77
C HIS A 70 7.98 -8.17 2.02
N SER A 71 8.72 -7.28 2.68
CA SER A 71 9.67 -7.64 3.74
C SER A 71 9.01 -8.41 4.88
N TRP A 72 7.79 -8.02 5.25
CA TRP A 72 6.99 -8.68 6.30
C TRP A 72 6.67 -10.15 6.01
N GLU A 73 6.74 -10.62 4.76
CA GLU A 73 6.50 -12.02 4.44
C GLU A 73 7.60 -12.94 4.99
N LYS A 74 8.81 -12.39 5.20
CA LYS A 74 9.94 -13.10 5.81
C LYS A 74 9.97 -12.97 7.33
N ASP A 75 9.18 -12.07 7.90
CA ASP A 75 9.10 -11.89 9.35
C ASP A 75 8.34 -13.07 9.98
N PRO A 76 8.99 -13.91 10.81
CA PRO A 76 8.34 -15.08 11.42
C PRO A 76 7.18 -14.70 12.36
N GLY A 77 7.13 -13.46 12.85
CA GLY A 77 6.07 -12.95 13.70
C GLY A 77 4.78 -12.61 12.95
N TYR A 78 4.87 -12.24 11.66
CA TYR A 78 3.73 -11.72 10.89
C TYR A 78 2.63 -12.77 10.70
N GLY A 79 2.98 -13.97 10.22
CA GLY A 79 1.99 -15.03 9.96
C GLY A 79 1.15 -15.40 11.19
N PRO A 80 1.79 -15.72 12.34
CA PRO A 80 1.09 -15.95 13.61
C PRO A 80 0.30 -14.73 14.09
N TRP A 81 0.85 -13.52 13.99
CA TRP A 81 0.15 -12.28 14.35
C TRP A 81 -1.11 -12.10 13.52
N PHE A 82 -1.02 -12.17 12.19
CA PHE A 82 -2.16 -11.96 11.29
C PHE A 82 -3.26 -13.00 11.53
N LYS A 83 -2.88 -14.27 11.73
CA LYS A 83 -3.84 -15.35 12.04
C LYS A 83 -4.62 -15.06 13.33
N ARG A 84 -3.94 -14.63 14.39
CA ARG A 84 -4.60 -14.24 15.65
C ARG A 84 -5.43 -12.98 15.46
N ASN A 85 -4.89 -11.99 14.77
CA ASN A 85 -5.53 -10.70 14.53
C ASN A 85 -6.88 -10.88 13.84
N LYS A 86 -6.93 -11.43 12.62
CA LYS A 86 -8.21 -11.61 11.93
C LYS A 86 -9.23 -12.48 12.69
N SER A 87 -8.78 -13.36 13.59
CA SER A 87 -9.67 -14.22 14.38
C SER A 87 -10.32 -13.49 15.56
N LYS A 88 -9.75 -12.37 16.01
CA LYS A 88 -10.31 -11.53 17.09
C LYS A 88 -11.07 -10.30 16.58
N SER A 89 -11.20 -10.12 15.26
CA SER A 89 -11.96 -9.01 14.68
C SER A 89 -13.42 -9.06 15.13
N ALA A 90 -13.84 -8.07 15.92
CA ALA A 90 -15.23 -7.95 16.38
C ALA A 90 -16.19 -7.78 15.19
N ALA A 91 -15.76 -7.07 14.14
CA ALA A 91 -16.54 -6.87 12.93
C ALA A 91 -16.77 -8.20 12.17
N LEU A 92 -15.72 -9.01 11.97
CA LEU A 92 -15.86 -10.32 11.32
C LEU A 92 -16.68 -11.30 12.16
N VAL A 93 -16.53 -11.27 13.49
CA VAL A 93 -17.34 -12.08 14.41
C VAL A 93 -18.81 -11.65 14.38
N ALA A 94 -19.10 -10.36 14.27
CA ALA A 94 -20.47 -9.88 14.13
C ALA A 94 -21.06 -10.28 12.76
N LEU A 95 -20.30 -10.11 11.68
CA LEU A 95 -20.69 -10.50 10.32
C LEU A 95 -20.95 -12.01 10.21
N SER A 96 -20.15 -12.86 10.87
CA SER A 96 -20.33 -14.32 10.82
C SER A 96 -21.63 -14.81 11.44
N ARG A 97 -22.32 -13.96 12.21
CA ARG A 97 -23.61 -14.26 12.84
C ARG A 97 -24.79 -13.67 12.08
N LYS A 98 -24.56 -12.82 11.07
CA LYS A 98 -25.65 -12.19 10.31
C LYS A 98 -26.27 -13.20 9.33
N PRO A 99 -27.61 -13.36 9.31
CA PRO A 99 -28.28 -14.27 8.37
C PRO A 99 -27.95 -13.98 6.90
N ALA A 100 -27.87 -12.70 6.53
CA ALA A 100 -27.50 -12.29 5.17
C ALA A 100 -26.06 -12.74 4.78
N CYS A 101 -25.12 -12.71 5.72
CA CYS A 101 -23.76 -13.20 5.48
C CYS A 101 -23.73 -14.73 5.32
N LEU A 102 -24.50 -15.46 6.11
CA LEU A 102 -24.60 -16.93 6.00
C LEU A 102 -25.17 -17.33 4.64
N ALA A 103 -26.28 -16.70 4.23
CA ALA A 103 -26.88 -16.93 2.92
C ALA A 103 -25.90 -16.60 1.78
N LEU A 104 -25.18 -15.47 1.89
CA LEU A 104 -24.13 -15.12 0.92
C LEU A 104 -23.03 -16.19 0.86
N LEU A 105 -22.53 -16.68 2.00
CA LEU A 105 -21.48 -17.69 2.02
C LEU A 105 -21.94 -19.02 1.39
N ASP A 106 -23.18 -19.44 1.64
CA ASP A 106 -23.75 -20.66 1.05
C ASP A 106 -23.90 -20.50 -0.46
N LYS A 107 -24.36 -19.33 -0.92
CA LYS A 107 -24.45 -18.99 -2.34
C LYS A 107 -23.08 -18.90 -3.01
N LEU A 108 -22.07 -18.32 -2.36
CA LEU A 108 -20.71 -18.29 -2.88
C LEU A 108 -20.10 -19.69 -2.99
N PHE A 109 -20.39 -20.58 -2.03
CA PHE A 109 -20.01 -21.99 -2.14
C PHE A 109 -20.72 -22.66 -3.31
N GLU A 110 -22.02 -22.40 -3.49
CA GLU A 110 -22.75 -22.87 -4.65
C GLU A 110 -22.06 -22.44 -5.96
N ILE A 111 -21.77 -21.15 -6.12
CA ILE A 111 -21.14 -20.61 -7.32
C ILE A 111 -19.75 -21.20 -7.58
N THR A 112 -18.92 -21.32 -6.55
CA THR A 112 -17.47 -21.53 -6.70
C THR A 112 -16.98 -22.93 -6.35
N GLN A 113 -17.76 -23.69 -5.58
CA GLN A 113 -17.40 -25.00 -5.01
C GLN A 113 -16.06 -24.98 -4.23
N MET A 114 -15.64 -23.81 -3.74
CA MET A 114 -14.41 -23.68 -2.95
C MET A 114 -14.60 -24.34 -1.58
N GLN A 115 -13.82 -25.38 -1.28
CA GLN A 115 -13.88 -26.13 0.00
C GLN A 115 -13.84 -25.22 1.25
N LYS A 116 -13.09 -24.11 1.20
CA LYS A 116 -12.99 -23.15 2.31
C LYS A 116 -14.31 -22.45 2.64
N LEU A 117 -15.30 -22.50 1.74
CA LEU A 117 -16.63 -21.92 1.89
C LEU A 117 -17.71 -22.97 2.16
N GLU A 118 -17.35 -24.24 2.31
CA GLU A 118 -18.31 -25.32 2.55
C GLU A 118 -19.17 -25.04 3.81
N PRO A 119 -20.49 -25.29 3.78
CA PRO A 119 -21.39 -25.04 4.93
C PRO A 119 -21.00 -25.73 6.24
N GLY A 120 -20.28 -26.87 6.16
CA GLY A 120 -19.75 -27.57 7.35
C GLY A 120 -18.52 -26.92 7.99
N THR A 121 -17.90 -25.95 7.32
CA THR A 121 -16.76 -25.20 7.86
C THR A 121 -17.25 -24.09 8.79
N ASP A 122 -16.52 -23.84 9.87
CA ASP A 122 -16.75 -22.69 10.77
C ASP A 122 -16.95 -21.37 9.99
N THR A 123 -18.03 -20.65 10.27
CA THR A 123 -18.44 -19.47 9.49
C THR A 123 -17.36 -18.39 9.46
N LEU A 124 -16.67 -18.16 10.58
CA LEU A 124 -15.60 -17.15 10.62
C LEU A 124 -14.44 -17.56 9.70
N LYS A 125 -14.07 -18.85 9.66
CA LYS A 125 -13.09 -19.36 8.69
C LYS A 125 -13.57 -19.22 7.25
N ARG A 126 -14.86 -19.41 6.97
CA ARG A 126 -15.45 -19.18 5.63
C ARG A 126 -15.30 -17.71 5.20
N LEU A 127 -15.56 -16.75 6.10
CA LEU A 127 -15.35 -15.32 5.81
C LEU A 127 -13.90 -14.99 5.41
N PHE A 128 -12.90 -15.70 5.95
CA PHE A 128 -11.51 -15.47 5.57
C PHE A 128 -11.20 -15.78 4.09
N ALA A 129 -12.02 -16.60 3.44
CA ALA A 129 -11.90 -16.91 2.01
C ALA A 129 -12.57 -15.87 1.11
N VAL A 130 -13.47 -15.04 1.64
CA VAL A 130 -14.26 -14.06 0.88
C VAL A 130 -13.40 -13.02 0.18
N LYS A 131 -12.27 -12.60 0.77
CA LYS A 131 -11.34 -11.64 0.14
C LYS A 131 -10.92 -12.07 -1.27
N THR A 132 -10.70 -13.36 -1.48
CA THR A 132 -10.31 -13.89 -2.79
C THR A 132 -11.45 -13.71 -3.80
N LEU A 133 -12.69 -13.97 -3.40
CA LEU A 133 -13.86 -13.81 -4.26
C LEU A 133 -14.15 -12.33 -4.56
N ASP A 134 -14.01 -11.43 -3.58
CA ASP A 134 -14.09 -9.98 -3.83
C ASP A 134 -13.01 -9.51 -4.83
N THR A 135 -11.80 -10.09 -4.75
CA THR A 135 -10.73 -9.80 -5.72
C THR A 135 -11.14 -10.26 -7.12
N LEU A 136 -11.69 -11.48 -7.27
CA LEU A 136 -12.15 -12.01 -8.56
C LEU A 136 -13.34 -11.21 -9.12
N ALA A 137 -14.28 -10.83 -8.28
CA ALA A 137 -15.40 -9.96 -8.66
C ALA A 137 -14.90 -8.62 -9.19
N SER A 138 -13.97 -7.99 -8.47
CA SER A 138 -13.35 -6.72 -8.89
C SER A 138 -12.61 -6.84 -10.23
N ILE A 139 -11.94 -7.98 -10.48
CA ILE A 139 -11.30 -8.25 -11.78
C ILE A 139 -12.34 -8.33 -12.89
N ALA A 140 -13.42 -9.09 -12.68
CA ALA A 140 -14.48 -9.24 -13.68
C ALA A 140 -15.12 -7.87 -14.01
N GLU A 141 -15.45 -7.09 -12.99
CA GLU A 141 -15.99 -5.73 -13.13
C GLU A 141 -15.05 -4.83 -13.94
N ALA A 142 -13.75 -4.84 -13.63
CA ALA A 142 -12.75 -4.04 -14.34
C ALA A 142 -12.59 -4.42 -15.84
N HIS A 143 -13.02 -5.62 -16.23
CA HIS A 143 -12.99 -6.09 -17.61
C HIS A 143 -14.38 -6.09 -18.28
N GLY A 144 -15.41 -5.56 -17.63
CA GLY A 144 -16.80 -5.63 -18.13
C GLY A 144 -17.33 -7.06 -18.26
N ALA A 145 -16.77 -8.01 -17.51
CA ALA A 145 -17.17 -9.40 -17.51
C ALA A 145 -18.22 -9.68 -16.42
N PRO A 146 -19.06 -10.72 -16.57
CA PRO A 146 -19.98 -11.15 -15.53
C PRO A 146 -19.24 -11.50 -14.22
N VAL A 147 -19.77 -11.06 -13.08
CA VAL A 147 -19.20 -11.34 -11.76
C VAL A 147 -19.42 -12.81 -11.39
N LEU A 148 -18.32 -13.51 -11.06
CA LEU A 148 -18.29 -14.92 -10.64
C LEU A 148 -19.15 -15.84 -11.55
N PRO A 149 -18.82 -15.93 -12.85
CA PRO A 149 -19.61 -16.69 -13.82
C PRO A 149 -19.62 -18.17 -13.45
N ASN A 150 -20.78 -18.81 -13.54
CA ASN A 150 -20.95 -20.22 -13.19
C ASN A 150 -21.98 -20.91 -14.10
N PRO A 151 -21.87 -22.26 -14.28
CA PRO A 151 -22.76 -23.00 -15.19
C PRO A 151 -24.24 -22.98 -14.81
N ARG A 152 -24.57 -22.67 -13.55
CA ARG A 152 -25.95 -22.62 -13.04
C ARG A 152 -26.63 -21.29 -13.27
N GLY A 153 -25.90 -20.27 -13.76
CA GLY A 153 -26.43 -18.93 -13.96
C GLY A 153 -26.79 -18.22 -12.66
N VAL A 154 -26.28 -18.65 -11.50
CA VAL A 154 -26.54 -18.00 -10.22
C VAL A 154 -25.83 -16.65 -10.21
N GLN A 155 -26.59 -15.57 -10.04
CA GLN A 155 -26.05 -14.21 -10.04
C GLN A 155 -25.93 -13.67 -8.62
N ILE A 156 -24.90 -12.85 -8.40
CA ILE A 156 -24.74 -12.06 -7.17
C ILE A 156 -25.50 -10.74 -7.33
N SER A 157 -26.35 -10.39 -6.37
CA SER A 157 -27.06 -9.10 -6.36
C SER A 157 -26.13 -7.94 -5.97
N THR A 158 -26.57 -6.71 -6.17
CA THR A 158 -25.82 -5.51 -5.76
C THR A 158 -25.57 -5.49 -4.25
N GLU A 159 -26.56 -5.82 -3.44
CA GLU A 159 -26.47 -5.84 -1.98
C GLU A 159 -25.53 -6.96 -1.49
N GLU A 160 -25.57 -8.12 -2.15
CA GLU A 160 -24.64 -9.23 -1.89
C GLU A 160 -23.21 -8.84 -2.26
N ARG A 161 -23.02 -8.12 -3.37
CA ARG A 161 -21.71 -7.60 -3.82
C ARG A 161 -21.15 -6.56 -2.85
N GLU A 162 -21.99 -5.68 -2.31
CA GLU A 162 -21.61 -4.73 -1.26
C GLU A 162 -21.20 -5.44 0.02
N LEU A 163 -22.00 -6.42 0.46
CA LEU A 163 -21.69 -7.22 1.65
C LEU A 163 -20.38 -8.01 1.49
N LEU A 164 -20.15 -8.58 0.31
CA LEU A 164 -18.88 -9.21 -0.07
C LEU A 164 -17.70 -8.24 0.09
N SER A 165 -17.87 -7.00 -0.37
CA SER A 165 -16.85 -5.95 -0.28
C SER A 165 -16.58 -5.55 1.16
N ILE A 166 -17.61 -5.40 1.99
CA ILE A 166 -17.48 -5.07 3.42
C ILE A 166 -16.64 -6.13 4.15
N VAL A 167 -16.96 -7.41 3.96
CA VAL A 167 -16.19 -8.53 4.55
C VAL A 167 -14.75 -8.51 4.06
N ALA A 168 -14.54 -8.30 2.76
CA ALA A 168 -13.20 -8.27 2.17
C ALA A 168 -12.36 -7.08 2.66
N ASN A 169 -12.94 -5.88 2.80
CA ASN A 169 -12.25 -4.70 3.30
C ASN A 169 -11.85 -4.86 4.76
N GLU A 170 -12.72 -5.42 5.61
CA GLU A 170 -12.35 -5.74 6.99
C GLU A 170 -11.20 -6.74 7.06
N MET A 171 -11.19 -7.74 6.16
CA MET A 171 -10.06 -8.67 6.03
C MET A 171 -8.76 -7.98 5.60
N ARG A 172 -8.83 -6.96 4.73
CA ARG A 172 -7.67 -6.15 4.31
C ARG A 172 -7.15 -5.27 5.45
N ARG A 173 -8.05 -4.60 6.18
CA ARG A 173 -7.72 -3.82 7.39
C ARG A 173 -6.92 -4.66 8.40
N CYS A 174 -7.38 -5.89 8.63
CA CYS A 174 -6.72 -6.84 9.53
C CYS A 174 -5.30 -7.26 9.09
N TRP A 175 -4.83 -6.93 7.87
CA TRP A 175 -3.47 -7.24 7.44
C TRP A 175 -2.41 -6.56 8.28
N PHE A 176 -2.64 -5.32 8.73
CA PHE A 176 -1.63 -4.57 9.47
C PHE A 176 -2.20 -3.76 10.64
N VAL A 177 -3.51 -3.48 10.66
CA VAL A 177 -4.16 -2.77 11.77
C VAL A 177 -4.67 -3.77 12.81
N ASP A 178 -4.54 -3.45 14.09
CA ASP A 178 -5.14 -4.20 15.17
C ASP A 178 -6.67 -4.31 14.99
N SER A 179 -7.19 -5.54 15.05
CA SER A 179 -8.59 -5.79 14.73
C SER A 179 -9.55 -5.65 15.91
N SER A 180 -9.04 -5.55 17.15
CA SER A 180 -9.87 -5.38 18.35
C SER A 180 -10.36 -3.95 18.49
N GLU A 181 -9.45 -2.99 18.63
CA GLU A 181 -9.77 -1.58 18.84
C GLU A 181 -8.94 -0.65 17.95
N ALA A 182 -8.31 -1.20 16.91
CA ALA A 182 -7.38 -0.47 16.06
C ALA A 182 -6.22 0.17 16.84
N LEU A 183 -5.79 -0.45 17.94
CA LEU A 183 -4.69 0.07 18.77
C LEU A 183 -3.41 0.19 17.94
N ALA A 184 -2.87 1.40 17.88
CA ALA A 184 -1.65 1.69 17.12
C ALA A 184 -0.46 0.83 17.61
N ALA A 185 -0.29 0.72 18.93
CA ALA A 185 0.79 -0.04 19.56
C ALA A 185 0.75 -1.56 19.30
N GLN A 186 -0.42 -2.12 18.96
CA GLN A 186 -0.58 -3.56 18.66
C GLN A 186 -0.59 -3.88 17.16
N SER A 187 -0.60 -2.83 16.32
CA SER A 187 -0.62 -2.93 14.87
C SER A 187 0.76 -3.32 14.32
N TYR A 188 0.78 -3.92 13.13
CA TYR A 188 1.99 -4.42 12.48
C TYR A 188 2.58 -3.47 11.43
N GLY A 189 1.88 -2.37 11.12
CA GLY A 189 2.25 -1.42 10.06
C GLY A 189 3.68 -0.91 10.16
N GLU A 190 4.12 -0.51 11.37
CA GLU A 190 5.49 -0.02 11.58
C GLU A 190 6.54 -1.01 11.06
N ARG A 191 6.47 -2.27 11.48
CA ARG A 191 7.44 -3.30 11.07
C ARG A 191 7.30 -3.65 9.59
N ALA A 192 6.06 -3.72 9.09
CA ALA A 192 5.79 -4.14 7.73
C ALA A 192 6.25 -3.11 6.68
N ALA A 193 6.02 -1.82 6.94
CA ALA A 193 6.33 -0.75 5.98
C ALA A 193 7.64 -0.01 6.28
N ALA A 194 8.40 -0.40 7.31
CA ALA A 194 9.67 0.24 7.65
C ALA A 194 10.62 0.47 6.44
N PRO A 195 10.85 -0.51 5.54
CA PRO A 195 11.72 -0.28 4.38
C PRO A 195 11.14 0.74 3.38
N ILE A 196 9.82 0.75 3.19
CA ILE A 196 9.12 1.71 2.31
C ILE A 196 9.19 3.11 2.92
N GLY A 197 8.93 3.23 4.23
CA GLY A 197 9.05 4.49 4.96
C GLY A 197 10.47 5.06 4.92
N HIS A 198 11.48 4.21 5.04
CA HIS A 198 12.89 4.63 4.91
C HIS A 198 13.21 5.18 3.50
N LEU A 199 12.78 4.49 2.44
CA LEU A 199 12.97 5.00 1.07
C LEU A 199 12.21 6.32 0.85
N LEU A 200 10.95 6.41 1.30
CA LEU A 200 10.13 7.61 1.18
C LEU A 200 10.82 8.81 1.84
N GLN A 201 11.30 8.65 3.07
CA GLN A 201 12.07 9.68 3.78
C GLN A 201 13.28 10.14 2.96
N ARG A 202 14.06 9.20 2.42
CA ARG A 202 15.29 9.53 1.69
C ARG A 202 15.02 10.22 0.37
N LEU A 203 13.98 9.83 -0.34
CA LEU A 203 13.52 10.52 -1.55
C LEU A 203 13.10 11.97 -1.23
N LEU A 204 12.32 12.18 -0.17
CA LEU A 204 11.81 13.51 0.19
C LEU A 204 12.91 14.45 0.75
N THR A 205 13.92 13.90 1.42
CA THR A 205 15.06 14.66 1.95
C THR A 205 16.20 14.84 0.96
N GLY A 206 16.12 14.25 -0.23
CA GLY A 206 17.22 14.27 -1.21
C GLY A 206 18.45 13.47 -0.79
N THR A 207 18.30 12.49 0.10
CA THR A 207 19.39 11.63 0.61
C THR A 207 19.34 10.21 0.05
N ALA A 208 18.44 9.94 -0.90
CA ALA A 208 18.40 8.67 -1.63
C ALA A 208 19.62 8.55 -2.56
N GLU A 209 20.00 7.32 -2.93
CA GLU A 209 21.01 7.11 -3.98
C GLU A 209 20.52 7.57 -5.36
N VAL A 210 19.22 7.87 -5.49
CA VAL A 210 18.58 8.39 -6.69
C VAL A 210 18.04 9.78 -6.38
N ASP A 211 18.65 10.80 -6.98
CA ASP A 211 18.16 12.17 -6.95
C ASP A 211 17.11 12.34 -8.06
N SER A 212 15.85 12.52 -7.66
CA SER A 212 14.72 12.64 -8.60
C SER A 212 13.69 13.65 -8.14
N ARG A 213 13.07 14.33 -9.11
CA ARG A 213 11.97 15.26 -8.84
C ARG A 213 10.62 14.55 -8.76
N PHE A 214 10.51 13.40 -9.40
CA PHE A 214 9.31 12.57 -9.39
C PHE A 214 9.71 11.10 -9.27
N ALA A 215 9.29 10.46 -8.17
CA ALA A 215 9.55 9.06 -7.90
C ALA A 215 8.24 8.29 -7.80
N VAL A 216 8.18 7.11 -8.42
CA VAL A 216 7.01 6.22 -8.34
C VAL A 216 7.39 4.89 -7.73
N LEU A 217 6.69 4.50 -6.68
CA LEU A 217 6.83 3.21 -6.02
C LEU A 217 5.66 2.31 -6.45
N SER A 218 5.84 1.54 -7.51
CA SER A 218 4.84 0.60 -8.01
C SER A 218 4.85 -0.69 -7.20
N CYS A 219 3.80 -0.89 -6.41
CA CYS A 219 3.75 -1.92 -5.38
C CYS A 219 2.42 -2.70 -5.37
N HIS A 220 1.94 -3.07 -4.19
CA HIS A 220 0.75 -3.91 -4.01
C HIS A 220 -0.22 -3.28 -3.03
N ASP A 221 -1.47 -3.76 -3.04
CA ASP A 221 -2.49 -3.39 -2.05
C ASP A 221 -1.94 -3.50 -0.62
N LYS A 222 -1.31 -4.62 -0.27
CA LYS A 222 -0.68 -4.80 1.03
C LYS A 222 0.40 -3.76 1.35
N SER A 223 1.18 -3.32 0.36
CA SER A 223 2.21 -2.30 0.56
C SER A 223 1.57 -0.96 0.94
N LEU A 224 0.44 -0.61 0.30
CA LEU A 224 -0.34 0.58 0.66
C LEU A 224 -0.96 0.47 2.06
N PHE A 225 -1.59 -0.65 2.40
CA PHE A 225 -2.15 -0.86 3.74
C PHE A 225 -1.08 -0.88 4.84
N ALA A 226 0.11 -1.43 4.56
CA ALA A 226 1.22 -1.40 5.50
C ALA A 226 1.71 0.03 5.69
N LEU A 227 1.89 0.78 4.60
CA LEU A 227 2.35 2.17 4.61
C LEU A 227 1.32 3.09 5.29
N SER A 228 0.04 2.96 5.00
CA SER A 228 -1.01 3.74 5.66
C SER A 228 -1.02 3.48 7.16
N CYS A 229 -0.95 2.20 7.54
CA CYS A 229 -0.89 1.83 8.94
C CYS A 229 0.35 2.42 9.60
N LEU A 230 1.53 2.33 8.96
CA LEU A 230 2.75 3.03 9.41
C LEU A 230 2.47 4.52 9.58
N LEU A 231 1.85 5.20 8.63
CA LEU A 231 1.56 6.63 8.69
C LEU A 231 0.39 6.99 9.64
N GLY A 232 -0.15 6.05 10.41
CA GLY A 232 -1.13 6.38 11.43
C GLY A 232 -2.56 6.46 10.95
N PHE A 233 -2.89 5.83 9.82
CA PHE A 233 -4.27 5.79 9.33
C PHE A 233 -4.64 4.47 8.65
N ASP A 234 -5.94 4.19 8.62
CA ASP A 234 -6.51 3.02 7.98
C ASP A 234 -7.10 3.36 6.60
N LEU A 235 -6.71 2.59 5.59
CA LEU A 235 -7.28 2.69 4.26
C LEU A 235 -8.57 1.88 4.20
N VAL A 236 -9.71 2.56 4.25
CA VAL A 236 -11.03 1.89 4.28
C VAL A 236 -11.29 1.04 3.03
N LYS A 237 -10.77 1.46 1.87
CA LYS A 237 -10.94 0.79 0.58
C LYS A 237 -9.68 0.96 -0.27
N CYS A 238 -9.30 -0.08 -1.02
CA CYS A 238 -8.28 0.00 -2.05
C CYS A 238 -8.71 -0.78 -3.29
N GLY A 239 -8.73 -0.11 -4.45
CA GLY A 239 -9.04 -0.70 -5.75
C GLY A 239 -7.81 -0.89 -6.63
N PHE A 240 -8.03 -1.31 -7.88
CA PHE A 240 -6.99 -1.26 -8.91
C PHE A 240 -6.52 0.18 -9.14
N ALA A 241 -5.22 0.35 -9.43
CA ALA A 241 -4.57 1.65 -9.57
C ALA A 241 -4.72 2.59 -8.34
N GLY A 242 -5.04 2.03 -7.16
CA GLY A 242 -5.03 2.77 -5.91
C GLY A 242 -3.62 3.32 -5.62
N HIS A 243 -3.51 4.58 -5.22
CA HIS A 243 -2.22 5.24 -5.02
C HIS A 243 -2.28 6.33 -3.94
N LEU A 244 -1.15 6.51 -3.26
CA LEU A 244 -0.85 7.65 -2.40
C LEU A 244 0.10 8.59 -3.14
N VAL A 245 -0.19 9.88 -3.11
CA VAL A 245 0.68 10.93 -3.66
C VAL A 245 1.25 11.74 -2.51
N PHE A 246 2.56 12.00 -2.54
CA PHE A 246 3.25 12.87 -1.60
C PHE A 246 3.90 14.00 -2.40
N GLU A 247 3.47 15.24 -2.16
CA GLU A 247 4.05 16.43 -2.77
C GLU A 247 4.85 17.20 -1.72
N LEU A 248 6.10 17.51 -2.04
CA LEU A 248 6.97 18.34 -1.21
C LEU A 248 6.92 19.78 -1.70
N HIS A 249 6.49 20.69 -0.83
CA HIS A 249 6.36 22.11 -1.11
C HIS A 249 7.35 22.90 -0.26
N SER A 250 7.92 23.96 -0.84
CA SER A 250 8.63 24.98 -0.05
C SER A 250 7.58 25.90 0.57
N ALA A 251 7.65 26.19 1.87
CA ALA A 251 6.67 27.06 2.53
C ALA A 251 6.58 28.48 1.93
N SER A 252 7.56 28.90 1.13
CA SER A 252 7.65 30.21 0.49
C SER A 252 6.73 30.44 -0.72
N ASP A 253 5.86 29.49 -1.09
CA ASP A 253 4.78 29.77 -2.06
C ASP A 253 3.68 30.69 -1.48
N LYS A 254 3.76 30.99 -0.18
CA LYS A 254 3.11 32.13 0.48
C LYS A 254 4.20 33.03 1.05
N GLN A 255 4.00 34.34 1.02
CA GLN A 255 4.97 35.41 1.30
C GLN A 255 5.50 35.47 2.76
N ASP A 256 5.98 34.36 3.28
CA ASP A 256 6.54 34.22 4.62
C ASP A 256 8.06 33.91 4.54
N PRO A 257 8.85 34.22 5.58
CA PRO A 257 10.29 33.96 5.63
C PRO A 257 10.61 32.50 5.29
N PRO A 258 11.84 32.16 4.83
CA PRO A 258 12.21 30.82 4.34
C PRO A 258 11.79 29.76 5.36
N GLY A 259 10.64 29.15 5.09
CA GLY A 259 9.90 28.35 6.05
C GLY A 259 10.15 26.86 5.85
N ASP A 260 9.84 26.10 6.90
CA ASP A 260 9.87 24.64 6.93
C ASP A 260 9.22 24.03 5.68
N GLN A 261 9.84 23.01 5.09
CA GLN A 261 9.23 22.28 3.98
C GLN A 261 7.98 21.53 4.47
N VAL A 262 6.91 21.57 3.67
CA VAL A 262 5.64 20.92 3.99
C VAL A 262 5.30 19.84 2.97
N ILE A 263 4.56 18.84 3.43
CA ILE A 263 4.08 17.73 2.62
C ILE A 263 2.58 17.84 2.45
N ARG A 264 2.13 17.63 1.21
CA ARG A 264 0.73 17.30 0.90
C ARG A 264 0.61 15.85 0.50
N MET A 265 -0.22 15.12 1.23
CA MET A 265 -0.56 13.73 0.93
C MET A 265 -1.96 13.63 0.34
N TYR A 266 -2.15 12.78 -0.66
CA TYR A 266 -3.45 12.49 -1.26
C TYR A 266 -3.63 10.98 -1.41
N TYR A 267 -4.89 10.51 -1.37
CA TYR A 267 -5.25 9.14 -1.68
C TYR A 267 -6.27 9.12 -2.82
N ASN A 268 -5.90 8.54 -3.96
CA ASN A 268 -6.69 8.55 -5.19
C ASN A 268 -7.29 9.94 -5.52
N PRO A 269 -6.47 11.00 -5.57
CA PRO A 269 -6.98 12.33 -5.87
C PRO A 269 -7.75 12.35 -7.20
N ASP A 270 -8.82 13.14 -7.25
CA ASP A 270 -9.50 13.43 -8.51
C ASP A 270 -8.55 14.26 -9.39
N PRO A 271 -8.13 13.76 -10.56
CA PRO A 271 -7.22 14.48 -11.44
C PRO A 271 -7.81 15.80 -11.98
N PHE A 272 -9.14 15.96 -11.95
CA PHE A 272 -9.85 17.15 -12.44
C PHE A 272 -10.42 18.03 -11.32
N GLY A 273 -10.61 17.48 -10.13
CA GLY A 273 -11.14 18.18 -8.95
C GLY A 273 -10.11 19.02 -8.20
N GLY A 274 -8.81 18.86 -8.51
CA GLY A 274 -7.72 19.51 -7.79
C GLY A 274 -7.64 19.10 -6.31
N ALA A 275 -6.90 19.86 -5.51
CA ALA A 275 -6.74 19.67 -4.05
C ALA A 275 -8.04 19.92 -3.23
N GLY A 276 -9.22 19.84 -3.84
CA GLY A 276 -10.52 20.11 -3.22
C GLY A 276 -10.94 19.06 -2.17
N TRP A 277 -10.26 17.92 -2.12
CA TRP A 277 -10.34 16.97 -1.01
C TRP A 277 -9.18 17.30 -0.08
N GLY A 278 -9.47 17.90 1.06
CA GLY A 278 -8.45 18.36 1.99
C GLY A 278 -7.38 17.28 2.22
N VAL A 279 -6.12 17.71 2.11
CA VAL A 279 -4.92 16.90 2.34
C VAL A 279 -4.96 16.40 3.77
N PRO A 280 -4.99 15.11 4.12
CA PRO A 280 -5.03 14.77 5.53
C PRO A 280 -3.69 15.01 6.22
N VAL A 281 -3.78 15.55 7.43
CA VAL A 281 -2.66 15.69 8.35
C VAL A 281 -2.33 14.32 8.91
N ILE A 282 -1.06 13.93 8.81
CA ILE A 282 -0.57 12.66 9.35
C ILE A 282 -0.34 12.81 10.86
N PRO A 283 -1.14 12.15 11.72
CA PRO A 283 -0.80 12.03 13.12
C PRO A 283 0.35 11.01 13.30
N PRO A 284 1.35 11.27 14.16
CA PRO A 284 2.36 10.27 14.47
C PRO A 284 1.69 9.04 15.13
N LEU A 285 1.87 7.82 14.59
CA LEU A 285 1.32 6.58 15.21
C LEU A 285 1.67 6.48 16.70
N ARG A 286 2.89 6.86 17.08
CA ARG A 286 3.37 6.77 18.47
C ARG A 286 2.63 7.69 19.43
N THR A 287 1.96 8.70 18.89
CA THR A 287 1.11 9.62 19.66
C THR A 287 -0.36 9.21 19.62
N LEU A 288 -0.71 8.26 18.76
CA LEU A 288 -2.07 7.75 18.63
C LEU A 288 -2.30 6.57 19.54
N GLU A 289 -3.45 6.59 20.24
CA GLU A 289 -3.96 5.40 20.90
C GLU A 289 -4.52 4.41 19.87
N ARG A 290 -5.25 4.93 18.86
CA ARG A 290 -5.95 4.17 17.83
C ARG A 290 -5.62 4.68 16.43
N VAL A 291 -5.63 3.79 15.45
CA VAL A 291 -5.46 4.10 14.02
C VAL A 291 -6.83 4.53 13.46
N PRO A 292 -7.07 5.83 13.21
CA PRO A 292 -8.33 6.29 12.63
C PRO A 292 -8.46 5.89 11.14
N PRO A 293 -9.70 5.76 10.64
CA PRO A 293 -9.96 5.73 9.20
C PRO A 293 -9.44 6.98 8.49
N TRP A 294 -8.99 6.84 7.24
CA TRP A 294 -8.58 7.97 6.39
C TRP A 294 -9.63 9.10 6.32
N THR A 295 -10.91 8.74 6.30
CA THR A 295 -12.04 9.68 6.23
C THR A 295 -12.21 10.55 7.46
N ASP A 296 -11.59 10.16 8.57
CA ASP A 296 -11.77 10.79 9.87
C ASP A 296 -10.55 11.66 10.24
N LEU A 297 -9.57 11.77 9.34
CA LEU A 297 -8.38 12.60 9.53
C LEU A 297 -8.69 14.08 9.30
N ASP A 298 -8.10 14.94 10.12
CA ASP A 298 -8.06 16.37 9.89
C ASP A 298 -7.35 16.68 8.57
N THR A 299 -7.71 17.80 7.94
CA THR A 299 -7.11 18.23 6.67
C THR A 299 -6.20 19.45 6.83
N GLY A 300 -5.04 19.42 6.18
CA GLY A 300 -3.99 20.41 6.20
C GLY A 300 -2.64 19.87 5.69
N ASP A 301 -1.69 20.79 5.49
CA ASP A 301 -0.31 20.47 5.19
C ASP A 301 0.38 19.98 6.48
N PHE A 302 1.35 19.07 6.39
CA PHE A 302 2.16 18.63 7.54
C PHE A 302 3.65 18.78 7.29
N SER A 303 4.43 18.96 8.35
CA SER A 303 5.87 19.23 8.23
C SER A 303 6.64 18.01 7.67
N LEU A 304 7.58 18.26 6.75
CA LEU A 304 8.55 17.25 6.32
C LEU A 304 9.31 16.68 7.52
N ALA A 305 9.69 17.52 8.49
CA ALA A 305 10.42 17.08 9.68
C ALA A 305 9.62 16.07 10.50
N ALA A 306 8.30 16.25 10.61
CA ALA A 306 7.41 15.31 11.30
C ALA A 306 7.37 13.95 10.59
N LEU A 307 7.22 13.94 9.27
CA LEU A 307 7.25 12.70 8.46
C LEU A 307 8.60 11.98 8.58
N VAL A 308 9.70 12.73 8.47
CA VAL A 308 11.06 12.21 8.58
C VAL A 308 11.30 11.58 9.95
N ALA A 309 10.93 12.28 11.03
CA ALA A 309 11.07 11.76 12.39
C ALA A 309 10.28 10.46 12.56
N HIS A 310 9.08 10.41 12.00
CA HIS A 310 8.20 9.26 12.04
C HIS A 310 8.78 8.04 11.30
N CYS A 311 9.24 8.21 10.05
CA CYS A 311 9.88 7.14 9.28
C CYS A 311 11.24 6.70 9.87
N SER A 312 12.01 7.63 10.45
CA SER A 312 13.31 7.35 11.06
C SER A 312 13.19 6.50 12.32
N ALA A 313 12.21 6.80 13.17
CA ALA A 313 12.03 6.14 14.45
C ALA A 313 11.72 4.64 14.29
N VAL A 314 11.12 4.27 13.17
CA VAL A 314 10.81 2.89 12.79
C VAL A 314 12.04 2.17 12.23
N SER A 315 12.88 2.86 11.46
CA SER A 315 14.13 2.31 10.89
C SER A 315 15.12 1.86 11.97
N ALA A 316 15.20 2.58 13.09
CA ALA A 316 16.07 2.24 14.23
C ALA A 316 15.64 0.95 14.99
N SER A 317 14.43 0.46 14.75
CA SER A 317 13.87 -0.73 15.42
C SER A 317 14.06 -2.03 14.64
N LEU A 318 14.59 -1.97 13.42
CA LEU A 318 14.85 -3.15 12.59
C LEU A 318 16.21 -3.79 12.92
N PRO A 319 16.34 -5.13 12.87
CA PRO A 319 17.62 -5.81 12.97
C PRO A 319 18.59 -5.32 11.88
N THR A 320 19.85 -5.08 12.25
CA THR A 320 20.90 -4.50 11.39
C THR A 320 21.14 -5.27 10.09
N HIS A 321 20.78 -6.56 10.02
CA HIS A 321 20.85 -7.36 8.78
C HIS A 321 19.83 -6.93 7.70
N ASP A 322 18.70 -6.33 8.08
CA ASP A 322 17.72 -5.80 7.14
C ASP A 322 18.13 -4.41 6.62
N VAL A 323 18.84 -3.64 7.45
CA VAL A 323 19.43 -2.34 7.07
C VAL A 323 20.56 -2.51 6.03
N ILE A 324 21.28 -3.63 6.05
CA ILE A 324 22.33 -3.94 5.06
C ILE A 324 21.73 -4.22 3.66
N ARG A 325 20.47 -4.65 3.56
CA ARG A 325 19.73 -4.72 2.28
C ARG A 325 19.01 -3.40 1.93
N ALA A 326 18.85 -2.51 2.91
CA ALA A 326 18.28 -1.17 2.75
C ALA A 326 19.35 -0.09 2.50
N LYS A 327 20.55 -0.47 2.01
CA LYS A 327 21.40 0.45 1.24
C LYS A 327 20.77 0.72 -0.14
N LEU A 328 19.55 1.27 -0.12
CA LEU A 328 19.00 2.09 -1.21
C LEU A 328 19.67 3.47 -1.21
#